data_AF-A0A7V9KAL4-F1
#
_entry.id   AF-A0A7V9KAL4-F1
#
_cell.length_a   1.000
_cell.length_b   1.000
_cell.length_c   1.000
_cell.angle_alpha   90.00
_cell.angle_beta   90.00
_cell.angle_gamma   90.00
#
_symmetry.space_group_name_H-M   'P 1'
#
loop_
_entity.id
_entity.type
_entity.pdbx_description
1 polymer ?
#
loop_
_entity_poly.entity_id
_entity_poly.type
_entity_poly.pdbx_seq_one_letter_code
_entity_poly.pdbx_strand_id
1 'polypeptide(L)'
;MTSSADSAAPGPLTPRGWAAGPAVAIVSVFMALLGTHAAGVPFRDPNHMVARRLLQVGCLIALLVALDIVIRAGRRSWRPGPWLAAMRAVRRDRWTWQRAAAVAIALVSFYVTYLAYRNLKSMVPLLRPGDLFDRELADFERGYFAGTAPAELLHSTLGTTTAAEVLSSVYMAFIFLVPVSLALALVFSPSTQGGVFYAVALSINWALGAASYLVLPALGPIYAAPAGFADLPATEASHLQGVLLSQRLEFLSDPAAANAHQSIAAFGSLHTSIVFTAAVAAHMLGLGRWLRFATWALFGLTAIATIYFGWHYVVDDVAGLVIGLAALALARSLTGFEPRAVRWLRLPNRAGLPVRVAAARFGRQDHAQSRLTGKLGGDDKPL
;
A
#
# COMPACT_ATOMS: atom_id res chain seq x y z
N MET A 1 22.70 6.99 -24.55
CA MET A 1 21.34 6.54 -24.89
C MET A 1 20.33 7.28 -24.03
N THR A 2 19.83 8.40 -24.54
CA THR A 2 18.82 9.24 -23.90
C THR A 2 17.47 8.54 -24.01
N SER A 3 16.95 8.04 -22.89
CA SER A 3 15.61 7.45 -22.84
C SER A 3 14.58 8.52 -23.24
N SER A 4 13.89 8.28 -24.35
CA SER A 4 12.76 9.06 -24.88
C SER A 4 11.52 9.06 -23.96
N ALA A 5 11.63 8.55 -22.72
CA ALA A 5 10.53 8.45 -21.76
C ALA A 5 10.29 9.73 -20.94
N ASP A 6 11.16 10.74 -21.03
CA ASP A 6 11.11 11.93 -20.15
C ASP A 6 10.26 13.11 -20.70
N SER A 7 9.60 12.94 -21.86
CA SER A 7 8.97 14.04 -22.63
C SER A 7 7.44 14.08 -22.67
N ALA A 8 6.72 13.03 -22.24
CA ALA A 8 5.26 13.06 -22.26
C ALA A 8 4.71 13.74 -21.01
N ALA A 9 3.97 14.85 -21.19
CA ALA A 9 3.17 15.44 -20.12
C ALA A 9 2.23 14.38 -19.55
N PRO A 10 2.10 14.25 -18.21
CA PRO A 10 1.18 13.29 -17.62
C PRO A 10 -0.24 13.62 -18.10
N GLY A 11 -0.92 12.63 -18.69
CA GLY A 11 -2.26 12.80 -19.26
C GLY A 11 -3.30 13.29 -18.22
N PRO A 12 -4.41 13.88 -18.69
CA PRO A 12 -5.44 14.44 -17.82
C PRO A 12 -6.07 13.37 -16.93
N LEU A 13 -6.52 13.79 -15.74
CA LEU A 13 -7.25 12.92 -14.82
C LEU A 13 -8.62 12.56 -15.42
N THR A 14 -9.06 11.33 -15.22
CA THR A 14 -10.44 10.94 -15.53
C THR A 14 -11.43 11.58 -14.55
N PRO A 15 -12.72 11.77 -14.90
CA PRO A 15 -13.74 12.25 -13.95
C PRO A 15 -13.82 11.38 -12.68
N ARG A 16 -13.67 10.06 -12.87
CA ARG A 16 -13.57 9.07 -11.79
C ARG A 16 -12.38 9.33 -10.87
N GLY A 17 -11.21 9.65 -11.46
CA GLY A 17 -10.02 10.03 -10.70
C GLY A 17 -10.23 11.27 -9.82
N TRP A 18 -11.00 12.27 -10.29
CA TRP A 18 -11.27 13.48 -9.52
C TRP A 18 -12.18 13.21 -8.32
N ALA A 19 -13.19 12.35 -8.51
CA ALA A 19 -14.20 12.06 -7.50
C ALA A 19 -13.75 11.02 -6.45
N ALA A 20 -12.87 10.09 -6.80
CA ALA A 20 -12.55 8.92 -5.97
C ALA A 20 -12.00 9.27 -4.58
N GLY A 21 -11.02 10.17 -4.50
CA GLY A 21 -10.45 10.62 -3.22
C GLY A 21 -11.50 11.28 -2.32
N PRO A 22 -12.18 12.34 -2.80
CA PRO A 22 -13.25 13.00 -2.05
C PRO A 22 -14.36 12.05 -1.60
N ALA A 23 -14.78 11.11 -2.46
CA ALA A 23 -15.81 10.13 -2.11
C ALA A 23 -15.39 9.25 -0.92
N VAL A 24 -14.17 8.71 -0.93
CA VAL A 24 -13.64 7.92 0.20
C VAL A 24 -13.55 8.77 1.47
N ALA A 25 -13.09 10.02 1.35
CA ALA A 25 -12.99 10.93 2.47
C ALA A 25 -14.35 11.27 3.09
N ILE A 26 -15.36 11.57 2.27
CA ILE A 26 -16.73 11.88 2.72
C ILE A 26 -17.34 10.68 3.44
N VAL A 27 -17.24 9.48 2.86
CA VAL A 27 -17.75 8.26 3.49
C VAL A 27 -17.05 8.00 4.83
N SER A 28 -15.72 8.16 4.87
CA SER A 28 -14.95 7.94 6.09
C SER A 28 -15.32 8.94 7.19
N VAL A 29 -15.45 10.22 6.86
CA VAL A 29 -15.87 11.27 7.81
C VAL A 29 -17.29 11.01 8.29
N PHE A 30 -18.22 10.65 7.40
CA PHE A 30 -19.58 10.33 7.79
C PHE A 30 -19.62 9.18 8.81
N MET A 31 -18.89 8.09 8.55
CA MET A 31 -18.78 6.97 9.47
C MET A 31 -18.13 7.38 10.80
N ALA A 32 -17.09 8.21 10.76
CA ALA A 32 -16.44 8.70 11.97
C ALA A 32 -17.37 9.58 12.80
N LEU A 33 -18.13 10.49 12.18
CA LEU A 33 -19.11 11.33 12.87
C LEU A 33 -20.21 10.48 13.51
N LEU A 34 -20.75 9.50 12.78
CA LEU A 34 -21.74 8.56 13.29
C LEU A 34 -21.19 7.78 14.49
N GLY A 35 -19.97 7.26 14.37
CA GLY A 35 -19.31 6.51 15.45
C GLY A 35 -19.04 7.39 16.67
N THR A 36 -18.53 8.62 16.50
CA THR A 36 -18.26 9.54 17.62
C THR A 36 -19.54 9.93 18.33
N HIS A 37 -20.62 10.16 17.57
CA HIS A 37 -21.94 10.43 18.12
C HIS A 37 -22.47 9.24 18.93
N ALA A 38 -22.39 8.03 18.39
CA ALA A 38 -22.81 6.81 19.07
C ALA A 38 -21.98 6.52 20.33
N ALA A 39 -20.68 6.84 20.32
CA ALA A 39 -19.79 6.70 21.46
C ALA A 39 -19.88 7.84 22.49
N GLY A 40 -20.67 8.90 22.22
CA GLY A 40 -20.81 10.05 23.12
C GLY A 40 -19.53 10.88 23.29
N VAL A 41 -18.64 10.88 22.28
CA VAL A 41 -17.37 11.63 22.32
C VAL A 41 -17.26 12.59 21.13
N PRO A 42 -16.48 13.68 21.23
CA PRO A 42 -16.31 14.60 20.11
C PRO A 42 -15.40 14.04 19.02
N PHE A 43 -15.71 14.38 17.77
CA PHE A 43 -14.79 14.23 16.64
C PHE A 43 -13.66 15.26 16.75
N ARG A 44 -12.40 14.79 16.76
CA ARG A 44 -11.25 15.64 17.12
C ARG A 44 -9.95 15.28 16.38
N ASP A 45 -9.03 16.25 16.34
CA ASP A 45 -7.63 16.06 15.96
C ASP A 45 -6.72 16.37 17.16
N PRO A 46 -6.48 15.39 18.06
CA PRO A 46 -5.68 15.61 19.27
C PRO A 46 -4.32 16.21 18.92
N ASN A 47 -3.94 17.28 19.63
CA ASN A 47 -2.70 18.03 19.42
C ASN A 47 -2.48 18.55 17.97
N HIS A 48 -3.56 18.69 17.18
CA HIS A 48 -3.50 19.05 15.76
C HIS A 48 -2.56 18.16 14.93
N MET A 49 -2.43 16.89 15.31
CA MET A 49 -1.45 15.98 14.71
C MET A 49 -1.71 15.78 13.21
N VAL A 50 -2.97 15.62 12.79
CA VAL A 50 -3.30 15.45 11.36
C VAL A 50 -3.07 16.74 10.59
N ALA A 51 -3.50 17.88 11.13
CA ALA A 51 -3.26 19.19 10.50
C ALA A 51 -1.76 19.47 10.33
N ARG A 52 -0.94 19.20 11.35
CA ARG A 52 0.53 19.34 11.27
C ARG A 52 1.14 18.40 10.23
N ARG A 53 0.69 17.14 10.15
CA ARG A 53 1.18 16.18 9.13
C ARG A 53 0.78 16.58 7.72
N LEU A 54 -0.45 17.08 7.52
CA LEU A 54 -0.90 17.62 6.24
C LEU A 54 0.00 18.77 5.79
N LEU A 55 0.32 19.71 6.69
CA LEU A 55 1.24 20.80 6.40
C LEU A 55 2.65 20.29 6.05
N GLN A 56 3.21 19.38 6.85
CA GLN A 56 4.54 18.80 6.62
C GLN A 56 4.64 18.12 5.25
N VAL A 57 3.64 17.30 4.89
CA VAL A 57 3.64 16.61 3.59
C VAL A 57 3.30 17.55 2.44
N GLY A 58 2.47 18.56 2.65
CA GLY A 58 2.25 19.65 1.70
C GLY A 58 3.56 20.39 1.38
N CYS A 59 4.35 20.74 2.40
CA CYS A 59 5.68 21.32 2.25
C CYS A 59 6.65 20.36 1.54
N LEU A 60 6.65 19.07 1.89
CA LEU A 60 7.46 18.07 1.20
C LEU A 60 7.09 17.97 -0.29
N ILE A 61 5.80 17.94 -0.62
CA ILE A 61 5.34 17.93 -2.01
C ILE A 61 5.80 19.20 -2.75
N ALA A 62 5.65 20.38 -2.14
CA ALA A 62 6.10 21.64 -2.74
C ALA A 62 7.62 21.62 -3.00
N LEU A 63 8.41 21.10 -2.05
CA LEU A 63 9.85 20.92 -2.21
C LEU A 63 10.18 19.95 -3.36
N LEU A 64 9.52 18.80 -3.41
CA LEU A 64 9.74 17.80 -4.46
C LEU A 64 9.30 18.30 -5.85
N VAL A 65 8.24 19.12 -5.93
CA VAL A 65 7.83 19.82 -7.15
C VAL A 65 8.92 20.79 -7.61
N ALA A 66 9.45 21.61 -6.69
CA ALA A 66 10.53 22.54 -6.99
C ALA A 66 11.77 21.77 -7.49
N LEU A 67 12.13 20.68 -6.82
CA LEU A 67 13.25 19.82 -7.20
C LEU A 67 13.05 19.18 -8.58
N ASP A 68 11.84 18.68 -8.87
CA ASP A 68 11.49 18.13 -10.19
C ASP A 68 11.65 19.18 -11.31
N ILE A 69 11.23 20.42 -11.06
CA ILE A 69 11.38 21.54 -12.00
C ILE A 69 12.86 21.88 -12.20
N VAL A 70 13.61 22.05 -11.11
CA VAL A 70 15.04 22.43 -11.10
C VAL A 70 15.89 21.37 -11.81
N ILE A 71 15.76 20.09 -11.46
CA ILE A 71 16.54 19.00 -12.07
C ILE A 71 16.25 18.91 -13.56
N ARG A 72 14.97 18.97 -13.97
CA ARG A 72 14.59 18.85 -15.39
C ARG A 72 14.99 20.07 -16.20
N ALA A 73 14.90 21.28 -15.63
CA ALA A 73 15.39 22.49 -16.27
C ALA A 73 16.91 22.44 -16.47
N GLY A 74 17.66 21.99 -15.45
CA GLY A 74 19.11 21.78 -15.55
C GLY A 74 19.49 20.78 -16.64
N ARG A 75 18.76 19.66 -16.76
CA ARG A 75 18.97 18.70 -17.86
C ARG A 75 18.69 19.29 -19.25
N ARG A 76 17.86 20.34 -19.36
CA ARG A 76 17.59 21.04 -20.63
C ARG A 76 18.64 22.11 -20.94
N SER A 77 19.14 22.84 -19.94
CA SER A 77 20.21 23.83 -20.10
C SER A 77 20.79 24.26 -18.74
N TRP A 78 22.13 24.24 -18.63
CA TRP A 78 22.89 24.73 -17.44
C TRP A 78 23.29 26.20 -17.50
N ARG A 79 22.94 26.94 -18.57
CA ARG A 79 23.29 28.38 -18.70
C ARG A 79 22.31 29.28 -17.91
N PRO A 80 22.77 30.31 -17.16
CA PRO A 80 21.93 31.12 -16.26
C PRO A 80 20.75 31.86 -16.92
N GLY A 81 20.91 32.37 -18.15
CA GLY A 81 19.82 33.03 -18.89
C GLY A 81 18.73 32.06 -19.36
N PRO A 82 19.09 30.99 -20.12
CA PRO A 82 18.12 29.98 -20.56
C PRO A 82 17.50 29.14 -19.43
N TRP A 83 18.11 29.13 -18.24
CA TRP A 83 17.65 28.38 -17.07
C TRP A 83 16.25 28.81 -16.59
N LEU A 84 15.98 30.11 -16.45
CA LEU A 84 14.66 30.60 -16.00
C LEU A 84 13.57 30.29 -17.03
N ALA A 85 13.89 30.42 -18.32
CA ALA A 85 12.99 30.05 -19.40
C ALA A 85 12.71 28.53 -19.40
N ALA A 86 13.74 27.70 -19.18
CA ALA A 86 13.61 26.25 -19.07
C ALA A 86 12.77 25.84 -17.86
N MET A 87 12.94 26.47 -16.69
CA MET A 87 12.10 26.23 -15.51
C MET A 87 10.63 26.59 -15.79
N ARG A 88 10.36 27.74 -16.41
CA ARG A 88 9.00 28.16 -16.79
C ARG A 88 8.37 27.19 -17.78
N ALA A 89 9.13 26.69 -18.75
CA ALA A 89 8.68 25.67 -19.70
C ALA A 89 8.34 24.36 -18.97
N VAL A 90 9.25 23.81 -18.16
CA VAL A 90 8.98 22.58 -17.38
C VAL A 90 7.74 22.74 -16.49
N ARG A 91 7.60 23.87 -15.80
CA ARG A 91 6.40 24.16 -14.99
C ARG A 91 5.14 24.10 -15.84
N ARG A 92 5.10 24.78 -17.00
CA ARG A 92 3.92 24.80 -17.88
C ARG A 92 3.61 23.44 -18.48
N ASP A 93 4.63 22.69 -18.88
CA ASP A 93 4.47 21.38 -19.52
C ASP A 93 3.97 20.31 -18.53
N ARG A 94 4.48 20.34 -17.29
CA ARG A 94 4.37 19.22 -16.35
C ARG A 94 3.54 19.52 -15.10
N TRP A 95 3.52 20.77 -14.66
CA TRP A 95 2.80 21.25 -13.47
C TRP A 95 1.70 22.22 -13.88
N THR A 96 0.77 21.71 -14.69
CA THR A 96 -0.46 22.41 -15.04
C THR A 96 -1.32 22.63 -13.79
N TRP A 97 -2.21 23.63 -13.84
CA TRP A 97 -3.17 23.88 -12.75
C TRP A 97 -4.02 22.64 -12.44
N GLN A 98 -4.45 21.90 -13.46
CA GLN A 98 -5.20 20.65 -13.30
C GLN A 98 -4.41 19.60 -12.51
N ARG A 99 -3.11 19.44 -12.79
CA ARG A 99 -2.28 18.50 -12.04
C ARG A 99 -2.08 18.96 -10.60
N ALA A 100 -1.80 20.24 -10.39
CA ALA A 100 -1.63 20.81 -9.04
C ALA A 100 -2.92 20.63 -8.20
N ALA A 101 -4.09 20.91 -8.78
CA ALA A 101 -5.37 20.69 -8.14
C ALA A 101 -5.63 19.20 -7.86
N ALA A 102 -5.32 18.28 -8.77
CA ALA A 102 -5.47 16.85 -8.54
C ALA A 102 -4.58 16.35 -7.38
N VAL A 103 -3.33 16.82 -7.30
CA VAL A 103 -2.42 16.51 -6.19
C VAL A 103 -2.94 17.07 -4.87
N ALA A 104 -3.39 18.32 -4.86
CA ALA A 104 -3.95 18.94 -3.66
C ALA A 104 -5.20 18.21 -3.16
N ILE A 105 -6.15 17.90 -4.05
CA ILE A 105 -7.38 17.17 -3.70
C ILE A 105 -7.05 15.77 -3.18
N ALA A 106 -6.13 15.05 -3.82
CA ALA A 106 -5.73 13.71 -3.35
C ALA A 106 -5.06 13.77 -1.97
N LEU A 107 -4.18 14.75 -1.74
CA LEU A 107 -3.52 14.96 -0.44
C LEU A 107 -4.52 15.28 0.67
N VAL A 108 -5.43 16.24 0.42
CA VAL A 108 -6.46 16.63 1.39
C VAL A 108 -7.40 15.46 1.66
N SER A 109 -7.85 14.75 0.62
CA SER A 109 -8.72 13.58 0.77
C SER A 109 -8.06 12.48 1.61
N PHE A 110 -6.77 12.22 1.39
CA PHE A 110 -6.01 11.26 2.17
C PHE A 110 -5.97 11.65 3.66
N TYR A 111 -5.64 12.90 3.98
CA TYR A 111 -5.54 13.33 5.37
C TYR A 111 -6.88 13.48 6.07
N VAL A 112 -7.94 13.86 5.36
CA VAL A 112 -9.31 13.83 5.88
C VAL A 112 -9.74 12.38 6.18
N THR A 113 -9.45 11.45 5.29
CA THR A 113 -9.68 10.00 5.53
C THR A 113 -8.88 9.51 6.73
N TYR A 114 -7.62 9.91 6.85
CA TYR A 114 -6.75 9.54 7.97
C TYR A 114 -7.27 10.11 9.29
N LEU A 115 -7.78 11.34 9.32
CA LEU A 115 -8.42 11.92 10.50
C LEU A 115 -9.66 11.13 10.94
N ALA A 116 -10.51 10.77 9.98
CA ALA A 116 -11.68 9.94 10.23
C ALA A 116 -11.31 8.57 10.78
N TYR A 117 -10.33 7.90 10.16
CA TYR A 117 -9.77 6.63 10.63
C TYR A 117 -9.27 6.71 12.07
N ARG A 118 -8.54 7.77 12.45
CA ARG A 118 -8.03 7.92 13.81
C ARG A 118 -9.14 8.03 14.84
N ASN A 119 -10.21 8.76 14.51
CA ASN A 119 -11.38 8.84 15.39
C ASN A 119 -12.07 7.48 15.51
N LEU A 120 -12.33 6.80 14.38
CA LEU A 120 -12.93 5.46 14.34
C LEU A 120 -12.13 4.43 15.14
N LYS A 121 -10.80 4.43 14.99
CA LYS A 121 -9.92 3.58 15.76
C LYS A 121 -10.00 3.90 17.26
N SER A 122 -9.96 5.18 17.63
CA SER A 122 -9.93 5.59 19.03
C SER A 122 -11.19 5.18 19.79
N MET A 123 -12.37 5.27 19.15
CA MET A 123 -13.66 5.01 19.79
C MET A 123 -14.04 3.53 19.94
N VAL A 124 -13.28 2.60 19.34
CA VAL A 124 -13.57 1.15 19.40
C VAL A 124 -13.95 0.64 20.79
N PRO A 125 -13.17 0.87 21.87
CA PRO A 125 -13.53 0.36 23.20
C PRO A 125 -14.79 0.97 23.81
N LEU A 126 -15.28 2.11 23.28
CA LEU A 126 -16.54 2.73 23.71
C LEU A 126 -17.73 2.13 22.96
N LEU A 127 -17.55 1.79 21.68
CA LEU A 127 -18.60 1.18 20.85
C LEU A 127 -18.76 -0.33 21.09
N ARG A 128 -17.68 -0.98 21.52
CA ARG A 128 -17.59 -2.43 21.78
C ARG A 128 -17.01 -2.68 23.19
N PRO A 129 -17.69 -2.22 24.26
CA PRO A 129 -17.15 -2.31 25.61
C PRO A 129 -17.05 -3.76 26.07
N GLY A 130 -15.88 -4.16 26.56
CA GLY A 130 -15.62 -5.53 27.04
C GLY A 130 -15.31 -6.55 25.94
N ASP A 131 -15.50 -6.20 24.67
CA ASP A 131 -15.09 -7.06 23.55
C ASP A 131 -13.58 -6.93 23.32
N LEU A 132 -12.84 -8.00 23.58
CA LEU A 132 -11.43 -8.15 23.22
C LEU A 132 -11.18 -9.60 22.82
N PHE A 133 -10.81 -9.82 21.56
CA PHE A 133 -10.65 -11.14 20.95
C PHE A 133 -9.21 -11.68 21.06
N ASP A 134 -8.35 -11.06 21.88
CA ASP A 134 -6.96 -11.44 22.04
C ASP A 134 -6.79 -12.90 22.49
N ARG A 135 -7.71 -13.42 23.30
CA ARG A 135 -7.67 -14.82 23.74
C ARG A 135 -7.98 -15.78 22.59
N GLU A 136 -9.07 -15.53 21.87
CA GLU A 136 -9.51 -16.33 20.73
C GLU A 136 -8.45 -16.34 19.62
N LEU A 137 -7.85 -15.19 19.34
CA LEU A 137 -6.76 -15.07 18.38
C LEU A 137 -5.51 -15.83 18.86
N ALA A 138 -5.12 -15.70 20.13
CA ALA A 138 -3.98 -16.44 20.67
C ALA A 138 -4.19 -17.96 20.64
N ASP A 139 -5.40 -18.43 20.98
CA ASP A 139 -5.75 -19.85 21.00
C ASP A 139 -5.79 -20.42 19.58
N PHE A 140 -6.31 -19.66 18.61
CA PHE A 140 -6.27 -20.01 17.20
C PHE A 140 -4.82 -20.19 16.69
N GLU A 141 -3.94 -19.25 17.01
CA GLU A 141 -2.55 -19.34 16.58
C GLU A 141 -1.79 -20.48 17.23
N ARG A 142 -1.91 -20.67 18.54
CA ARG A 142 -1.28 -21.81 19.22
C ARG A 142 -1.77 -23.13 18.62
N GLY A 143 -3.04 -23.23 18.21
CA GLY A 143 -3.56 -24.39 17.49
C GLY A 143 -2.81 -24.68 16.19
N TYR A 144 -2.47 -23.65 15.41
CA TYR A 144 -1.74 -23.79 14.14
C TYR A 144 -0.23 -23.98 14.32
N PHE A 145 0.36 -23.38 15.36
CA PHE A 145 1.79 -23.41 15.67
C PHE A 145 2.17 -24.41 16.77
N ALA A 146 1.44 -25.53 16.87
CA ALA A 146 1.73 -26.66 17.75
C ALA A 146 1.91 -26.29 19.24
N GLY A 147 1.16 -25.29 19.71
CA GLY A 147 1.16 -24.81 21.10
C GLY A 147 2.08 -23.62 21.35
N THR A 148 3.00 -23.30 20.44
CA THR A 148 3.99 -22.22 20.61
C THR A 148 3.46 -20.91 20.03
N ALA A 149 3.70 -19.79 20.73
CA ALA A 149 3.36 -18.48 20.20
C ALA A 149 4.31 -18.10 19.04
N PRO A 150 3.82 -17.53 17.92
CA PRO A 150 4.68 -17.12 16.81
C PRO A 150 5.79 -16.14 17.20
N ALA A 151 5.52 -15.22 18.13
CA ALA A 151 6.54 -14.31 18.66
C ALA A 151 7.69 -15.07 19.37
N GLU A 152 7.35 -16.10 20.16
CA GLU A 152 8.33 -16.94 20.85
C GLU A 152 9.22 -17.70 19.86
N LEU A 153 8.63 -18.23 18.78
CA LEU A 153 9.39 -18.85 17.68
C LEU A 153 10.35 -17.84 17.02
N LEU A 154 9.92 -16.60 16.83
CA LEU A 154 10.79 -15.55 16.28
C LEU A 154 11.91 -15.17 17.25
N HIS A 155 11.63 -15.07 18.54
CA HIS A 155 12.64 -14.79 19.56
C HIS A 155 13.66 -15.93 19.67
N SER A 156 13.23 -17.19 19.60
CA SER A 156 14.14 -18.34 19.66
C SER A 156 14.99 -18.50 18.39
N THR A 157 14.48 -18.07 17.22
CA THR A 157 15.19 -18.22 15.94
C THR A 157 16.07 -17.02 15.59
N LEU A 158 15.62 -15.80 15.86
CA LEU A 158 16.33 -14.57 15.54
C LEU A 158 17.15 -14.02 16.73
N GLY A 159 16.85 -14.48 17.95
CA GLY A 159 17.37 -13.94 19.20
C GLY A 159 16.60 -12.69 19.65
N THR A 160 16.86 -12.24 20.89
CA THR A 160 16.14 -11.10 21.50
C THR A 160 16.90 -9.77 21.44
N THR A 161 18.18 -9.76 21.08
CA THR A 161 19.05 -8.57 21.17
C THR A 161 19.18 -7.85 19.81
N THR A 162 20.15 -8.23 18.98
CA THR A 162 20.43 -7.57 17.70
C THR A 162 19.21 -7.56 16.77
N ALA A 163 18.44 -8.65 16.75
CA ALA A 163 17.22 -8.73 15.96
C ALA A 163 16.19 -7.69 16.41
N ALA A 164 16.04 -7.44 17.72
CA ALA A 164 15.13 -6.41 18.22
C ALA A 164 15.52 -5.02 17.70
N GLU A 165 16.78 -4.62 17.76
CA GLU A 165 17.20 -3.28 17.28
C GLU A 165 16.93 -3.09 15.78
N VAL A 166 17.26 -4.12 14.97
CA VAL A 166 17.04 -4.09 13.52
C VAL A 166 15.55 -4.06 13.19
N LEU A 167 14.76 -4.95 13.80
CA LEU A 167 13.32 -5.02 13.55
C LEU A 167 12.60 -3.79 14.08
N SER A 168 13.06 -3.19 15.19
CA SER A 168 12.54 -1.93 15.72
C SER A 168 12.73 -0.81 14.70
N SER A 169 13.92 -0.71 14.11
CA SER A 169 14.22 0.27 13.05
C SER A 169 13.32 0.07 11.83
N VAL A 170 13.11 -1.18 11.40
CA VAL A 170 12.19 -1.51 10.30
C VAL A 170 10.75 -1.11 10.65
N TYR A 171 10.29 -1.43 11.86
CA TYR A 171 8.95 -1.09 12.30
C TYR A 171 8.74 0.43 12.31
N MET A 172 9.68 1.17 12.87
CA MET A 172 9.63 2.64 12.93
C MET A 172 9.74 3.31 11.55
N ALA A 173 10.36 2.66 10.56
CA ALA A 173 10.41 3.16 9.19
C ALA A 173 9.01 3.37 8.57
N PHE A 174 7.98 2.68 9.08
CA PHE A 174 6.59 2.88 8.67
C PHE A 174 6.12 4.33 8.82
N ILE A 175 6.57 5.03 9.87
CA ILE A 175 6.22 6.44 10.14
C ILE A 175 6.63 7.33 8.96
N PHE A 176 7.74 7.02 8.31
CA PHE A 176 8.24 7.74 7.14
C PHE A 176 7.67 7.18 5.83
N LEU A 177 7.49 5.86 5.74
CA LEU A 177 7.03 5.20 4.52
C LEU A 177 5.75 5.81 3.97
N VAL A 178 4.72 5.99 4.81
CA VAL A 178 3.42 6.49 4.37
C VAL A 178 3.52 7.91 3.79
N PRO A 179 3.95 8.94 4.54
CA PRO A 179 4.01 10.30 4.02
C PRO A 179 4.98 10.46 2.84
N VAL A 180 6.14 9.80 2.89
CA VAL A 180 7.15 9.90 1.82
C VAL A 180 6.67 9.19 0.56
N SER A 181 6.14 7.97 0.65
CA SER A 181 5.64 7.25 -0.52
C SER A 181 4.45 7.96 -1.16
N LEU A 182 3.55 8.56 -0.36
CA LEU A 182 2.44 9.38 -0.86
C LEU A 182 2.96 10.59 -1.64
N ALA A 183 3.89 11.35 -1.06
CA ALA A 183 4.48 12.51 -1.72
C ALA A 183 5.20 12.13 -3.02
N LEU A 184 6.02 11.08 -2.98
CA LEU A 184 6.73 10.57 -4.16
C LEU A 184 5.77 10.10 -5.25
N ALA A 185 4.68 9.41 -4.90
CA ALA A 185 3.69 8.95 -5.87
C ALA A 185 2.94 10.13 -6.51
N LEU A 186 2.54 11.15 -5.74
CA LEU A 186 1.83 12.31 -6.28
C LEU A 186 2.72 13.17 -7.20
N VAL A 187 4.02 13.27 -6.91
CA VAL A 187 4.97 14.12 -7.65
C VAL A 187 5.64 13.39 -8.81
N PHE A 188 6.09 12.15 -8.61
CA PHE A 188 6.94 11.43 -9.57
C PHE A 188 6.25 10.28 -10.29
N SER A 189 4.98 9.97 -9.98
CA SER A 189 4.26 8.96 -10.76
C SER A 189 4.24 9.36 -12.24
N PRO A 190 4.46 8.41 -13.17
CA PRO A 190 4.47 8.70 -14.61
C PRO A 190 3.15 9.25 -15.15
N SER A 191 2.05 9.07 -14.42
CA SER A 191 0.75 9.63 -14.75
C SER A 191 0.10 10.18 -13.48
N THR A 192 -0.58 11.32 -13.58
CA THR A 192 -1.32 11.91 -12.45
C THR A 192 -2.36 10.91 -11.92
N GLN A 193 -3.02 10.20 -12.83
CA GLN A 193 -3.97 9.12 -12.52
C GLN A 193 -3.35 8.03 -11.64
N GLY A 194 -2.10 7.59 -11.91
CA GLY A 194 -1.42 6.58 -11.11
C GLY A 194 -1.06 7.06 -9.70
N GLY A 195 -0.66 8.34 -9.56
CA GLY A 195 -0.41 8.93 -8.24
C GLY A 195 -1.70 9.03 -7.41
N VAL A 196 -2.80 9.47 -8.02
CA VAL A 196 -4.12 9.53 -7.38
C VAL A 196 -4.64 8.13 -7.02
N PHE A 197 -4.48 7.15 -7.90
CA PHE A 197 -4.80 5.75 -7.62
C PHE A 197 -4.13 5.25 -6.33
N TYR A 198 -2.82 5.50 -6.18
CA TYR A 198 -2.09 5.08 -4.99
C TYR A 198 -2.58 5.81 -3.73
N ALA A 199 -2.81 7.12 -3.81
CA ALA A 199 -3.36 7.89 -2.69
C ALA A 199 -4.74 7.39 -2.25
N VAL A 200 -5.61 7.05 -3.21
CA VAL A 200 -6.93 6.46 -2.95
C VAL A 200 -6.79 5.06 -2.34
N ALA A 201 -5.88 4.21 -2.84
CA ALA A 201 -5.62 2.90 -2.26
C ALA A 201 -5.19 3.00 -0.80
N LEU A 202 -4.28 3.91 -0.46
CA LEU A 202 -3.89 4.14 0.93
C LEU A 202 -5.06 4.68 1.78
N SER A 203 -5.93 5.52 1.21
CA SER A 203 -7.13 6.01 1.91
C SER A 203 -8.10 4.87 2.24
N ILE A 204 -8.31 3.94 1.30
CA ILE A 204 -9.19 2.79 1.50
C ILE A 204 -8.59 1.81 2.52
N ASN A 205 -7.25 1.64 2.56
CA ASN A 205 -6.59 0.89 3.64
C ASN A 205 -7.04 1.40 5.01
N TRP A 206 -6.94 2.72 5.25
CA TRP A 206 -7.37 3.32 6.52
C TRP A 206 -8.83 3.02 6.85
N ALA A 207 -9.74 3.19 5.90
CA ALA A 207 -11.17 2.94 6.10
C ALA A 207 -11.46 1.47 6.43
N LEU A 208 -10.86 0.52 5.69
CA LEU A 208 -11.05 -0.91 5.91
C LEU A 208 -10.38 -1.40 7.20
N GLY A 209 -9.24 -0.84 7.59
CA GLY A 209 -8.61 -1.14 8.88
C GLY A 209 -9.45 -0.64 10.06
N ALA A 210 -10.04 0.57 9.97
CA ALA A 210 -11.00 1.02 10.99
C ALA A 210 -12.19 0.05 11.11
N ALA A 211 -12.70 -0.46 9.99
CA ALA A 211 -13.78 -1.43 9.99
C ALA A 211 -13.34 -2.77 10.64
N SER A 212 -12.14 -3.27 10.35
CA SER A 212 -11.66 -4.52 10.96
C SER A 212 -11.53 -4.40 12.48
N TYR A 213 -11.15 -3.24 12.99
CA TYR A 213 -11.05 -2.99 14.43
C TYR A 213 -12.39 -2.99 15.16
N LEU A 214 -13.50 -2.68 14.47
CA LEU A 214 -14.85 -2.78 15.03
C LEU A 214 -15.38 -4.22 15.00
N VAL A 215 -15.00 -4.98 13.97
CA VAL A 215 -15.43 -6.38 13.78
C VAL A 215 -14.75 -7.30 14.80
N LEU A 216 -13.43 -7.20 14.93
CA LEU A 216 -12.63 -7.99 15.87
C LEU A 216 -11.68 -7.08 16.67
N PRO A 217 -12.18 -6.37 17.70
CA PRO A 217 -11.33 -5.60 18.58
C PRO A 217 -10.28 -6.50 19.27
N ALA A 218 -9.00 -6.14 19.16
CA ALA A 218 -7.90 -6.82 19.82
C ALA A 218 -6.78 -5.82 20.14
N LEU A 219 -5.99 -6.07 21.18
CA LEU A 219 -4.89 -5.19 21.59
C LEU A 219 -3.56 -5.61 20.96
N GLY A 220 -3.33 -6.91 20.85
CA GLY A 220 -2.10 -7.53 20.38
C GLY A 220 -1.38 -8.30 21.51
N PRO A 221 -0.56 -9.31 21.16
CA PRO A 221 0.14 -10.16 22.12
C PRO A 221 0.92 -9.43 23.22
N ILE A 222 1.56 -8.30 22.92
CA ILE A 222 2.35 -7.54 23.91
C ILE A 222 1.51 -7.03 25.07
N TYR A 223 0.25 -6.68 24.82
CA TYR A 223 -0.66 -6.17 25.84
C TYR A 223 -1.48 -7.29 26.50
N ALA A 224 -1.81 -8.34 25.74
CA ALA A 224 -2.60 -9.47 26.23
C ALA A 224 -1.77 -10.47 27.05
N ALA A 225 -0.50 -10.66 26.71
CA ALA A 225 0.42 -11.60 27.35
C ALA A 225 1.85 -11.03 27.46
N PRO A 226 2.05 -9.91 28.21
CA PRO A 226 3.31 -9.17 28.25
C PRO A 226 4.51 -9.99 28.75
N ALA A 227 4.27 -11.02 29.56
CA ALA A 227 5.34 -11.89 30.09
C ALA A 227 6.16 -12.56 28.97
N GLY A 228 5.55 -12.86 27.82
CA GLY A 228 6.25 -13.45 26.66
C GLY A 228 7.22 -12.50 25.96
N PHE A 229 7.25 -11.22 26.35
CA PHE A 229 8.09 -10.18 25.77
C PHE A 229 9.05 -9.55 26.78
N ALA A 230 9.10 -10.07 28.02
CA ALA A 230 9.87 -9.50 29.12
C ALA A 230 11.39 -9.49 28.87
N ASP A 231 11.89 -10.41 28.05
CA ASP A 231 13.31 -10.53 27.71
C ASP A 231 13.75 -9.62 26.54
N LEU A 232 12.82 -8.86 25.94
CA LEU A 232 13.15 -7.91 24.89
C LEU A 232 13.82 -6.66 25.47
N PRO A 233 14.87 -6.14 24.83
CA PRO A 233 15.50 -4.89 25.27
C PRO A 233 14.57 -3.69 25.08
N ALA A 234 14.88 -2.61 25.78
CA ALA A 234 14.24 -1.32 25.55
C ALA A 234 14.65 -0.77 24.18
N THR A 235 13.71 -0.74 23.25
CA THR A 235 13.88 -0.19 21.89
C THR A 235 12.86 0.91 21.63
N GLU A 236 12.98 1.61 20.51
CA GLU A 236 11.95 2.55 20.06
C GLU A 236 10.56 1.90 19.90
N ALA A 237 10.49 0.64 19.46
CA ALA A 237 9.24 -0.11 19.42
C ALA A 237 8.66 -0.32 20.83
N SER A 238 9.48 -0.74 21.80
CA SER A 238 9.05 -0.93 23.20
C SER A 238 8.62 0.40 23.85
N HIS A 239 9.33 1.49 23.57
CA HIS A 239 8.95 2.83 24.03
C HIS A 239 7.59 3.25 23.46
N LEU A 240 7.36 3.04 22.15
CA LEU A 240 6.08 3.31 21.53
C LEU A 240 4.96 2.45 22.13
N GLN A 241 5.21 1.19 22.47
CA GLN A 241 4.22 0.33 23.15
C GLN A 241 3.77 0.93 24.47
N GLY A 242 4.72 1.42 25.28
CA GLY A 242 4.45 2.10 26.54
C GLY A 242 3.64 3.39 26.36
N VAL A 243 4.05 4.25 25.42
CA VAL A 243 3.31 5.49 25.11
C VAL A 243 1.87 5.21 24.70
N LEU A 244 1.65 4.22 23.82
CA LEU A 244 0.31 3.87 23.35
C LEU A 244 -0.56 3.27 24.46
N LEU A 245 0.03 2.50 25.38
CA LEU A 245 -0.68 1.94 26.52
C LEU A 245 -1.12 3.05 27.47
N SER A 246 -0.22 3.97 27.82
CA SER A 246 -0.55 5.12 28.67
C SER A 246 -1.67 5.97 28.06
N GLN A 247 -1.57 6.30 26.77
CA GLN A 247 -2.63 7.02 26.04
C GLN A 247 -3.98 6.29 26.09
N ARG A 248 -3.97 4.96 25.96
CA ARG A 248 -5.18 4.15 26.07
C ARG A 248 -5.78 4.23 27.47
N LEU A 249 -4.97 4.08 28.52
CA LEU A 249 -5.45 4.14 29.90
C LEU A 249 -6.04 5.52 30.23
N GLU A 250 -5.36 6.60 29.80
CA GLU A 250 -5.87 7.96 29.92
C GLU A 250 -7.21 8.12 29.19
N PHE A 251 -7.30 7.66 27.93
CA PHE A 251 -8.53 7.72 27.15
C PHE A 251 -9.68 6.95 27.78
N LEU A 252 -9.43 5.78 28.36
CA LEU A 252 -10.46 4.99 29.03
C LEU A 252 -10.92 5.63 30.35
N SER A 253 -10.02 6.35 31.03
CA SER A 253 -10.34 7.05 32.29
C SER A 253 -11.18 8.31 32.07
N ASP A 254 -10.89 9.09 31.03
CA ASP A 254 -11.67 10.27 30.63
C ASP A 254 -11.72 10.39 29.10
N PRO A 255 -12.69 9.72 28.45
CA PRO A 255 -12.84 9.81 27.00
C PRO A 255 -13.23 11.21 26.51
N ALA A 256 -13.78 12.07 27.37
CA ALA A 256 -14.27 13.40 27.00
C ALA A 256 -13.17 14.46 27.03
N ALA A 257 -12.04 14.21 27.70
CA ALA A 257 -10.91 15.15 27.75
C ALA A 257 -10.44 15.58 26.35
N ALA A 258 -10.13 16.88 26.18
CA ALA A 258 -9.91 17.50 24.88
C ALA A 258 -8.88 16.77 23.99
N ASN A 259 -7.80 16.24 24.58
CA ASN A 259 -6.74 15.52 23.88
C ASN A 259 -6.79 14.00 24.05
N ALA A 260 -7.85 13.45 24.66
CA ALA A 260 -7.96 12.01 24.88
C ALA A 260 -8.05 11.27 23.54
N HIS A 261 -7.19 10.26 23.37
CA HIS A 261 -7.19 9.38 22.22
C HIS A 261 -6.44 8.09 22.53
N GLN A 262 -6.78 7.03 21.82
CA GLN A 262 -6.04 5.77 21.86
C GLN A 262 -5.81 5.25 20.44
N SER A 263 -4.69 4.57 20.21
CA SER A 263 -4.32 4.07 18.87
C SER A 263 -3.92 2.60 18.87
N ILE A 264 -4.33 1.84 19.89
CA ILE A 264 -4.12 0.39 19.99
C ILE A 264 -5.28 -0.33 19.28
N ALA A 265 -4.94 -1.09 18.24
CA ALA A 265 -5.81 -2.12 17.67
C ALA A 265 -4.95 -3.08 16.85
N ALA A 266 -5.10 -4.38 17.08
CA ALA A 266 -4.31 -5.42 16.44
C ALA A 266 -4.98 -5.97 15.16
N PHE A 267 -6.21 -6.46 15.23
CA PHE A 267 -6.78 -7.24 14.12
C PHE A 267 -6.87 -6.49 12.77
N GLY A 268 -6.30 -7.07 11.72
CA GLY A 268 -6.16 -6.40 10.43
C GLY A 268 -4.99 -5.42 10.45
N SER A 269 -3.77 -5.96 10.38
CA SER A 269 -2.52 -5.21 10.45
C SER A 269 -2.42 -4.20 9.32
N LEU A 270 -2.57 -2.91 9.65
CA LEU A 270 -2.44 -1.83 8.68
C LEU A 270 -0.99 -1.61 8.23
N HIS A 271 -0.02 -1.97 9.06
CA HIS A 271 1.38 -2.00 8.68
C HIS A 271 1.56 -2.94 7.47
N THR A 272 1.12 -4.18 7.62
CA THR A 272 1.17 -5.21 6.57
C THR A 272 0.35 -4.80 5.35
N SER A 273 -0.87 -4.32 5.55
CA SER A 273 -1.78 -3.89 4.48
C SER A 273 -1.20 -2.76 3.61
N ILE A 274 -0.64 -1.72 4.22
CA ILE A 274 -0.11 -0.56 3.51
C ILE A 274 1.21 -0.86 2.82
N VAL A 275 2.13 -1.59 3.49
CA VAL A 275 3.42 -1.94 2.88
C VAL A 275 3.20 -2.92 1.72
N PHE A 276 2.27 -3.86 1.86
CA PHE A 276 1.82 -4.72 0.76
C PHE A 276 1.22 -3.91 -0.40
N THR A 277 0.33 -2.96 -0.08
CA THR A 277 -0.26 -2.05 -1.08
C THR A 277 0.84 -1.32 -1.86
N ALA A 278 1.88 -0.83 -1.17
CA ALA A 278 3.03 -0.19 -1.81
C ALA A 278 3.82 -1.17 -2.71
N ALA A 279 4.06 -2.39 -2.25
CA ALA A 279 4.78 -3.42 -3.00
C ALA A 279 4.07 -3.82 -4.30
N VAL A 280 2.75 -3.99 -4.26
CA VAL A 280 1.95 -4.28 -5.46
C VAL A 280 1.81 -3.06 -6.35
N ALA A 281 1.57 -1.87 -5.78
CA ALA A 281 1.50 -0.62 -6.53
C ALA A 281 2.81 -0.32 -7.28
N ALA A 282 3.97 -0.69 -6.72
CA ALA A 282 5.26 -0.57 -7.40
C ALA A 282 5.31 -1.34 -8.74
N HIS A 283 4.65 -2.50 -8.81
CA HIS A 283 4.48 -3.24 -10.07
C HIS A 283 3.46 -2.56 -10.99
N MET A 284 2.30 -2.16 -10.46
CA MET A 284 1.21 -1.56 -11.26
C MET A 284 1.61 -0.22 -11.90
N LEU A 285 2.41 0.58 -11.19
CA LEU A 285 2.97 1.85 -11.67
C LEU A 285 4.19 1.66 -12.59
N GLY A 286 4.71 0.43 -12.68
CA GLY A 286 5.86 0.10 -13.51
C GLY A 286 7.17 0.68 -12.99
N LEU A 287 7.38 0.69 -11.67
CA LEU A 287 8.63 1.15 -11.04
C LEU A 287 9.80 0.21 -11.38
N GLY A 288 11.04 0.64 -11.14
CA GLY A 288 12.23 -0.17 -11.44
C GLY A 288 12.34 -1.44 -10.57
N ARG A 289 13.06 -2.46 -11.06
CA ARG A 289 13.22 -3.77 -10.37
C ARG A 289 13.71 -3.66 -8.92
N TRP A 290 14.63 -2.72 -8.67
CA TRP A 290 15.21 -2.51 -7.35
C TRP A 290 14.20 -1.95 -6.36
N LEU A 291 13.36 -1.01 -6.79
CA LEU A 291 12.32 -0.45 -5.93
C LEU A 291 11.25 -1.49 -5.61
N ARG A 292 10.87 -2.32 -6.59
CA ARG A 292 9.96 -3.47 -6.36
C ARG A 292 10.55 -4.42 -5.33
N PHE A 293 11.80 -4.84 -5.51
CA PHE A 293 12.49 -5.70 -4.55
C PHE A 293 12.53 -5.07 -3.16
N ALA A 294 12.94 -3.81 -3.05
CA ALA A 294 13.00 -3.09 -1.77
C ALA A 294 11.65 -3.02 -1.06
N THR A 295 10.55 -2.76 -1.79
CA THR A 295 9.21 -2.73 -1.19
C THR A 295 8.73 -4.12 -0.73
N TRP A 296 9.10 -5.20 -1.43
CA TRP A 296 8.80 -6.57 -1.01
C TRP A 296 9.64 -7.02 0.19
N ALA A 297 10.92 -6.63 0.23
CA ALA A 297 11.78 -6.86 1.38
C ALA A 297 11.25 -6.10 2.61
N LEU A 298 10.88 -4.83 2.45
CA LEU A 298 10.26 -4.05 3.52
C LEU A 298 8.96 -4.70 4.00
N PHE A 299 8.10 -5.18 3.09
CA PHE A 299 6.88 -5.92 3.45
C PHE A 299 7.17 -7.13 4.33
N GLY A 300 8.08 -8.01 3.92
CA GLY A 300 8.44 -9.20 4.69
C GLY A 300 9.03 -8.85 6.06
N LEU A 301 9.95 -7.87 6.11
CA LEU A 301 10.55 -7.44 7.36
C LEU A 301 9.53 -6.75 8.29
N THR A 302 8.59 -5.97 7.75
CA THR A 302 7.53 -5.35 8.55
C THR A 302 6.61 -6.41 9.17
N ALA A 303 6.18 -7.41 8.39
CA ALA A 303 5.35 -8.51 8.92
C ALA A 303 6.07 -9.32 10.01
N ILE A 304 7.38 -9.55 9.85
CA ILE A 304 8.18 -10.20 10.90
C ILE A 304 8.25 -9.29 12.14
N ALA A 305 8.52 -7.99 11.97
CA ALA A 305 8.63 -7.06 13.09
C ALA A 305 7.32 -6.91 13.87
N THR A 306 6.18 -6.89 13.19
CA THR A 306 4.85 -6.79 13.83
C THR A 306 4.58 -7.97 14.76
N ILE A 307 4.92 -9.19 14.34
CA ILE A 307 4.76 -10.40 15.16
C ILE A 307 5.84 -10.46 16.25
N TYR A 308 7.10 -10.18 15.91
CA TYR A 308 8.24 -10.22 16.83
C TYR A 308 8.02 -9.34 18.07
N PHE A 309 7.48 -8.13 17.89
CA PHE A 309 7.19 -7.22 19.00
C PHE A 309 5.81 -7.44 19.63
N GLY A 310 5.03 -8.40 19.15
CA GLY A 310 3.71 -8.68 19.70
C GLY A 310 2.67 -7.61 19.41
N TRP A 311 2.84 -6.82 18.34
CA TRP A 311 1.80 -5.89 17.88
C TRP A 311 0.59 -6.62 17.31
N HIS A 312 0.86 -7.75 16.64
CA HIS A 312 -0.09 -8.46 15.82
C HIS A 312 0.05 -9.96 15.98
N TYR A 313 -1.09 -10.65 15.91
CA TYR A 313 -1.18 -12.05 15.57
C TYR A 313 -0.84 -12.20 14.07
N VAL A 314 -0.22 -13.31 13.64
CA VAL A 314 -0.07 -13.73 12.23
C VAL A 314 -1.37 -13.61 11.44
N VAL A 315 -2.51 -13.99 12.03
CA VAL A 315 -3.81 -13.85 11.35
C VAL A 315 -4.17 -12.39 11.05
N ASP A 316 -3.70 -11.44 11.87
CA ASP A 316 -3.89 -10.01 11.63
C ASP A 316 -3.12 -9.56 10.38
N ASP A 317 -1.93 -10.13 10.13
CA ASP A 317 -1.15 -9.87 8.92
C ASP A 317 -1.80 -10.47 7.68
N VAL A 318 -2.38 -11.67 7.79
CA VAL A 318 -3.18 -12.27 6.72
C VAL A 318 -4.41 -11.40 6.42
N ALA A 319 -5.12 -10.92 7.43
CA ALA A 319 -6.21 -9.98 7.26
C ALA A 319 -5.73 -8.66 6.62
N GLY A 320 -4.54 -8.18 7.00
CA GLY A 320 -3.87 -7.04 6.37
C GLY A 320 -3.63 -7.23 4.87
N LEU A 321 -3.18 -8.42 4.44
CA LEU A 321 -3.05 -8.75 3.02
C LEU A 321 -4.39 -8.65 2.27
N VAL A 322 -5.46 -9.19 2.86
CA VAL A 322 -6.81 -9.13 2.29
C VAL A 322 -7.28 -7.68 2.16
N ILE A 323 -7.07 -6.86 3.20
CA ILE A 323 -7.39 -5.42 3.18
C ILE A 323 -6.60 -4.71 2.07
N GLY A 324 -5.30 -4.97 1.94
CA GLY A 324 -4.46 -4.36 0.92
C GLY A 324 -4.89 -4.73 -0.51
N LEU A 325 -5.22 -6.00 -0.74
CA LEU A 325 -5.79 -6.46 -2.03
C LEU A 325 -7.12 -5.78 -2.33
N ALA A 326 -8.03 -5.72 -1.36
CA ALA A 326 -9.32 -5.06 -1.50
C ALA A 326 -9.14 -3.55 -1.79
N ALA A 327 -8.23 -2.89 -1.08
CA ALA A 327 -7.95 -1.48 -1.27
C ALA A 327 -7.41 -1.16 -2.67
N LEU A 328 -6.50 -1.99 -3.20
CA LEU A 328 -6.01 -1.87 -4.58
C LEU A 328 -7.12 -2.09 -5.60
N ALA A 329 -7.95 -3.13 -5.42
CA ALA A 329 -9.05 -3.45 -6.33
C ALA A 329 -10.10 -2.33 -6.35
N LEU A 330 -10.52 -1.85 -5.18
CA LEU A 330 -11.47 -0.77 -5.03
C LEU A 330 -10.91 0.55 -5.56
N ALA A 331 -9.66 0.90 -5.25
CA ALA A 331 -9.02 2.11 -5.78
C ALA A 331 -8.92 2.07 -7.30
N ARG A 332 -8.58 0.91 -7.87
CA ARG A 332 -8.53 0.72 -9.32
C ARG A 332 -9.90 0.95 -9.94
N SER A 333 -10.94 0.34 -9.37
CA SER A 333 -12.33 0.53 -9.80
C SER A 333 -12.73 2.01 -9.68
N LEU A 334 -12.64 2.61 -8.48
CA LEU A 334 -13.09 3.97 -8.21
C LEU A 334 -12.39 5.00 -9.08
N THR A 335 -11.08 4.88 -9.27
CA THR A 335 -10.32 5.82 -10.10
C THR A 335 -10.43 5.53 -11.59
N GLY A 336 -10.72 4.29 -12.00
CA GLY A 336 -10.62 3.85 -13.40
C GLY A 336 -9.17 3.71 -13.88
N PHE A 337 -8.22 3.52 -12.95
CA PHE A 337 -6.81 3.32 -13.29
C PHE A 337 -6.58 1.97 -13.98
N GLU A 338 -5.87 1.98 -15.10
CA GLU A 338 -5.48 0.79 -15.84
C GLU A 338 -3.96 0.58 -15.73
N PRO A 339 -3.49 -0.53 -15.12
CA PRO A 339 -2.07 -0.84 -15.01
C PRO A 339 -1.41 -0.97 -16.38
N ARG A 340 -0.14 -0.57 -16.46
CA ARG A 340 0.63 -0.61 -17.70
C ARG A 340 0.70 -2.00 -18.34
N ALA A 341 0.73 -3.06 -17.55
CA ALA A 341 0.75 -4.45 -18.04
C ALA A 341 -0.51 -4.82 -18.84
N VAL A 342 -1.69 -4.30 -18.46
CA VAL A 342 -2.97 -4.57 -19.14
C VAL A 342 -3.08 -3.79 -20.45
N ARG A 343 -2.45 -2.60 -20.53
CA ARG A 343 -2.45 -1.77 -21.74
C ARG A 343 -1.76 -2.45 -22.92
N TRP A 344 -0.71 -3.25 -22.69
CA TRP A 344 -0.02 -4.00 -23.74
C TRP A 344 -0.87 -5.12 -24.33
N LEU A 345 -1.70 -5.78 -23.52
CA LEU A 345 -2.58 -6.87 -23.97
C LEU A 345 -3.81 -6.40 -24.74
N ARG A 346 -4.24 -5.14 -24.56
CA ARG A 346 -5.40 -4.54 -25.25
C ARG A 346 -5.06 -3.72 -26.49
N LEU A 347 -3.79 -3.66 -26.90
CA LEU A 347 -3.47 -3.06 -28.19
C LEU A 347 -4.13 -3.93 -29.28
N PRO A 348 -4.99 -3.37 -30.15
CA PRO A 348 -5.48 -4.10 -31.31
C PRO A 348 -4.28 -4.62 -32.08
N ASN A 349 -4.35 -5.86 -32.54
CA ASN A 349 -3.35 -6.49 -33.38
C ASN A 349 -3.12 -5.62 -34.64
N ARG A 350 -2.23 -4.63 -34.54
CA ARG A 350 -1.79 -3.78 -35.64
C ARG A 350 -0.65 -4.49 -36.36
N ALA A 351 -0.99 -5.59 -37.01
CA ALA A 351 -0.38 -6.06 -38.24
C ALA A 351 -1.14 -7.31 -38.68
N GLY A 352 -1.71 -7.27 -39.88
CA GLY A 352 -2.10 -8.47 -40.62
C GLY A 352 -0.86 -9.27 -41.02
N LEU A 353 -0.15 -9.84 -40.06
CA LEU A 353 0.85 -10.87 -40.30
C LEU A 353 0.16 -12.22 -40.05
N PRO A 354 0.10 -13.11 -41.05
CA PRO A 354 -0.45 -14.43 -40.82
C PRO A 354 0.47 -15.15 -39.83
N VAL A 355 -0.06 -15.43 -38.65
CA VAL A 355 0.55 -16.36 -37.70
C VAL A 355 0.54 -17.71 -38.39
N ARG A 356 1.64 -18.05 -39.08
CA ARG A 356 1.92 -19.44 -39.45
C ARG A 356 2.18 -20.18 -38.15
N VAL A 357 1.13 -20.80 -37.62
CA VAL A 357 1.24 -21.85 -36.61
C VAL A 357 2.05 -22.97 -37.28
N ALA A 358 3.33 -23.07 -36.92
CA ALA A 358 4.13 -24.25 -37.20
C ALA A 358 3.57 -25.38 -36.33
N ALA A 359 2.52 -26.04 -36.82
CA ALA A 359 2.05 -27.29 -36.28
C ALA A 359 3.13 -28.34 -36.54
N ALA A 360 3.80 -28.73 -35.46
CA ALA A 360 4.71 -29.87 -35.43
C ALA A 360 4.00 -31.11 -35.97
N ARG A 361 4.46 -31.63 -37.11
CA ARG A 361 4.08 -32.96 -37.59
C ARG A 361 4.81 -34.00 -36.74
N PHE A 362 4.07 -34.67 -35.86
CA PHE A 362 4.36 -36.03 -35.43
C PHE A 362 3.17 -36.93 -35.82
N GLY A 363 3.49 -38.11 -36.38
CA GLY A 363 2.61 -39.07 -37.09
C GLY A 363 1.40 -39.56 -36.31
N ARG A 364 0.49 -40.40 -36.81
CA ARG A 364 0.38 -41.50 -37.79
C ARG A 364 -1.11 -41.48 -38.22
N GLN A 365 -1.69 -42.16 -39.21
CA GLN A 365 -1.56 -43.47 -39.82
C GLN A 365 -2.69 -43.46 -40.87
N ASP A 366 -2.55 -44.03 -42.06
CA ASP A 366 -3.74 -44.51 -42.78
C ASP A 366 -3.38 -45.71 -43.67
N HIS A 367 -3.93 -46.86 -43.28
CA HIS A 367 -4.03 -48.07 -44.09
C HIS A 367 -5.46 -48.15 -44.63
N ALA A 368 -5.62 -48.21 -45.96
CA ALA A 368 -6.65 -48.96 -46.70
C ALA A 368 -6.49 -48.62 -48.20
N GLN A 369 -5.79 -49.45 -48.97
CA GLN A 369 -6.33 -50.48 -49.86
C GLN A 369 -7.20 -49.99 -51.04
N SER A 370 -6.73 -50.43 -52.23
CA SER A 370 -7.51 -50.76 -53.44
C SER A 370 -7.86 -49.64 -54.42
N ARG A 371 -7.13 -49.55 -55.54
CA ARG A 371 -7.62 -50.02 -56.86
C ARG A 371 -6.52 -50.08 -57.92
N LEU A 372 -6.75 -51.02 -58.83
CA LEU A 372 -5.90 -51.60 -59.88
C LEU A 372 -5.60 -50.69 -61.10
N THR A 373 -4.68 -51.22 -61.92
CA THR A 373 -4.25 -50.88 -63.30
C THR A 373 -3.05 -49.92 -63.35
N GLY A 374 -1.93 -50.20 -64.04
CA GLY A 374 -1.51 -51.28 -64.91
C GLY A 374 -0.31 -50.76 -65.74
N LYS A 375 0.62 -51.67 -66.11
CA LYS A 375 1.77 -51.50 -67.04
C LYS A 375 3.00 -50.74 -66.51
N LEU A 376 4.26 -51.05 -66.83
CA LEU A 376 5.03 -52.16 -67.39
C LEU A 376 6.49 -51.63 -67.45
N GLY A 377 7.49 -52.44 -67.10
CA GLY A 377 8.91 -52.26 -67.44
C GLY A 377 9.67 -51.24 -66.58
N GLY A 378 10.90 -51.47 -66.14
CA GLY A 378 11.87 -52.54 -66.31
C GLY A 378 13.13 -52.12 -65.54
N ASP A 379 13.91 -53.11 -65.10
CA ASP A 379 15.38 -53.19 -65.07
C ASP A 379 16.17 -51.91 -64.65
N ASP A 380 17.13 -51.90 -63.72
CA ASP A 380 18.01 -52.93 -63.20
C ASP A 380 18.73 -52.37 -61.95
N LYS A 381 19.30 -53.27 -61.14
CA LYS A 381 20.10 -53.01 -59.92
C LYS A 381 21.54 -52.48 -60.23
N PRO A 382 22.51 -52.50 -59.29
CA PRO A 382 22.73 -51.52 -58.22
C PRO A 382 24.19 -51.01 -58.19
N LEU A 383 24.46 -49.97 -57.39
CA LEU A 383 25.50 -49.93 -56.34
C LEU A 383 25.31 -48.67 -55.49
#